data_AF-A0A846UF21-F1
#
_entry.id   AF-A0A846UF21-F1
#
_cell.length_a   1.000
_cell.length_b   1.000
_cell.length_c   1.000
_cell.angle_alpha   90.00
_cell.angle_beta   90.00
_cell.angle_gamma   90.00
#
_symmetry.space_group_name_H-M   'P 1'
#
loop_
_entity.id
_entity.type
_entity.pdbx_description
1 polymer ?
#
loop_
_entity_poly.entity_id
_entity_poly.type
_entity_poly.pdbx_seq_one_letter_code
_entity_poly.pdbx_strand_id
1 'polypeptide(L)'
;MKLPLLNRVALASISVAVLASCGGGGSEDNEAGAPAPFNVQPSTIGVKNAKGTCAAGFLAEVFVYGGSAPYYINNTFPDGIVLNKSKVDDAGGSFTITLNGRCMDPGLVVVKDKLNRTVTVSVSSPFEEATP
;
A
#
# COMPACT_ATOMS: atom_id res chain seq x y z
N MET A 1 -57.51 -61.92 -13.45
CA MET A 1 -57.68 -62.40 -12.07
C MET A 1 -56.30 -62.81 -11.53
N LYS A 2 -55.96 -62.38 -10.30
CA LYS A 2 -54.71 -62.58 -9.51
C LYS A 2 -53.49 -61.65 -9.78
N LEU A 3 -53.46 -60.56 -9.00
CA LEU A 3 -52.29 -59.96 -8.32
C LEU A 3 -51.75 -60.90 -7.20
N PRO A 4 -50.67 -60.64 -6.43
CA PRO A 4 -49.65 -59.54 -6.44
C PRO A 4 -48.19 -59.99 -6.17
N LEU A 5 -47.21 -59.10 -6.40
CA LEU A 5 -45.91 -59.02 -5.71
C LEU A 5 -45.55 -57.52 -5.70
N LEU A 6 -46.11 -56.72 -4.80
CA LEU A 6 -45.62 -56.39 -3.45
C LEU A 6 -44.12 -56.02 -3.38
N ASN A 7 -43.92 -54.72 -3.11
CA ASN A 7 -42.95 -54.16 -2.16
C ASN A 7 -41.59 -53.68 -2.69
N ARG A 8 -41.53 -52.36 -3.01
CA ARG A 8 -40.51 -51.45 -2.45
C ARG A 8 -41.13 -50.05 -2.25
N VAL A 9 -41.62 -49.81 -1.03
CA VAL A 9 -41.35 -48.63 -0.18
C VAL A 9 -40.98 -47.36 -0.97
N ALA A 10 -41.90 -46.43 -1.22
CA ALA A 10 -42.41 -45.41 -0.29
C ALA A 10 -41.40 -44.29 0.04
N LEU A 11 -41.80 -43.07 -0.35
CA LEU A 11 -41.59 -41.78 0.33
C LEU A 11 -40.15 -41.29 0.56
N ALA A 12 -39.80 -40.15 -0.08
CA ALA A 12 -39.67 -38.88 0.66
C ALA A 12 -39.27 -37.74 -0.29
N SER A 13 -40.22 -36.83 -0.50
CA SER A 13 -40.02 -35.44 -0.88
C SER A 13 -39.22 -34.70 0.20
N ILE A 14 -38.08 -34.09 -0.15
CA ILE A 14 -37.48 -33.00 0.62
C ILE A 14 -36.94 -31.94 -0.35
N SER A 15 -37.65 -30.82 -0.42
CA SER A 15 -37.16 -29.54 -0.93
C SER A 15 -36.01 -29.06 -0.04
N VAL A 16 -34.85 -28.71 -0.61
CA VAL A 16 -33.81 -27.95 0.11
C VAL A 16 -33.39 -26.73 -0.70
N ALA A 17 -33.36 -25.62 0.03
CA ALA A 17 -33.22 -24.24 -0.38
C ALA A 17 -32.05 -23.93 -1.33
N VAL A 18 -32.33 -23.04 -2.27
CA VAL A 18 -31.32 -22.21 -2.94
C VAL A 18 -30.71 -21.29 -1.88
N LEU A 19 -29.59 -21.70 -1.27
CA LEU A 19 -28.75 -20.77 -0.53
C LEU A 19 -27.84 -20.05 -1.53
N ALA A 20 -28.21 -18.82 -1.85
CA ALA A 20 -27.25 -17.83 -2.26
C ALA A 20 -26.22 -17.66 -1.13
N SER A 21 -25.09 -18.38 -1.19
CA SER A 21 -23.97 -18.14 -0.29
C SER A 21 -23.15 -16.97 -0.83
N CYS A 22 -23.64 -15.75 -0.59
CA CYS A 22 -22.76 -14.61 -0.40
C CYS A 22 -22.29 -14.69 1.07
N GLY A 23 -21.20 -15.40 1.27
CA GLY A 23 -20.50 -15.54 2.56
C GLY A 23 -19.13 -16.07 2.17
N GLY A 24 -18.16 -15.20 1.95
CA GLY A 24 -17.54 -14.43 3.03
C GLY A 24 -16.25 -15.15 3.31
N GLY A 25 -15.25 -14.90 2.46
CA GLY A 25 -13.91 -15.50 2.59
C GLY A 25 -13.26 -15.01 3.86
N GLY A 26 -13.47 -15.74 4.95
CA GLY A 26 -12.60 -15.71 6.10
C GLY A 26 -11.30 -16.34 5.67
N SER A 27 -10.24 -15.53 5.59
CA SER A 27 -8.88 -16.02 5.52
C SER A 27 -8.63 -16.80 6.79
N GLU A 28 -8.75 -18.12 6.70
CA GLU A 28 -8.36 -19.02 7.78
C GLU A 28 -6.87 -18.83 8.02
N ASP A 29 -6.56 -18.51 9.27
CA ASP A 29 -5.27 -18.08 9.80
C ASP A 29 -4.22 -19.21 9.75
N ASN A 30 -3.82 -19.63 8.56
CA ASN A 30 -2.77 -20.61 8.32
C ASN A 30 -1.77 -20.15 7.25
N GLU A 31 -1.25 -18.93 7.37
CA GLU A 31 -0.15 -18.48 6.49
C GLU A 31 1.16 -18.45 7.27
N ALA A 32 1.87 -19.58 7.23
CA ALA A 32 3.30 -19.58 7.44
C ALA A 32 3.95 -18.64 6.42
N GLY A 33 4.21 -17.39 6.83
CA GLY A 33 5.12 -16.48 6.13
C GLY A 33 4.66 -15.97 4.76
N ALA A 34 3.41 -15.53 4.62
CA ALA A 34 3.05 -14.70 3.46
C ALA A 34 4.02 -13.48 3.43
N PRO A 35 4.74 -13.24 2.31
CA PRO A 35 5.69 -12.14 2.25
C PRO A 35 4.95 -10.83 2.52
N ALA A 36 5.47 -10.02 3.44
CA ALA A 36 4.88 -8.71 3.75
C ALA A 36 4.64 -7.93 2.45
N PRO A 37 3.47 -7.29 2.27
CA PRO A 37 3.17 -6.55 1.06
C PRO A 37 4.21 -5.44 0.88
N PHE A 38 4.63 -5.21 -0.36
CA PHE A 38 5.59 -4.16 -0.68
C PHE A 38 5.00 -2.80 -0.31
N ASN A 39 5.64 -2.07 0.60
CA ASN A 39 5.17 -0.80 1.12
C ASN A 39 6.32 0.09 1.63
N VAL A 40 6.03 1.37 1.82
CA VAL A 40 6.91 2.37 2.43
C VAL A 40 6.22 3.04 3.61
N GLN A 41 6.99 3.40 4.63
CA GLN A 41 6.46 4.10 5.80
C GLN A 41 7.39 5.22 6.26
N PRO A 42 6.90 6.46 6.41
CA PRO A 42 5.57 6.94 5.99
C PRO A 42 5.42 6.97 4.46
N SER A 43 4.21 6.69 3.96
CA SER A 43 3.86 6.84 2.52
C SER A 43 3.34 8.22 2.15
N THR A 44 2.97 9.03 3.14
CA THR A 44 2.55 10.43 2.96
C THR A 44 3.22 11.29 4.03
N ILE A 45 3.84 12.38 3.59
CA ILE A 45 4.54 13.33 4.46
C ILE A 45 4.08 14.73 4.07
N GLY A 46 3.57 15.49 5.03
CA GLY A 46 3.16 16.87 4.82
C GLY A 46 3.76 17.79 5.88
N VAL A 47 4.18 18.98 5.47
CA VAL A 47 4.59 20.05 6.39
C VAL A 47 3.68 21.25 6.26
N LYS A 48 3.37 21.85 7.40
CA LYS A 48 2.71 23.15 7.47
C LYS A 48 3.79 24.23 7.46
N ASN A 49 3.70 25.14 6.51
CA ASN A 49 4.65 26.23 6.35
C ASN A 49 4.15 27.48 7.08
N ALA A 50 5.06 28.38 7.41
CA ALA A 50 4.65 29.74 7.71
C ALA A 50 4.17 30.43 6.43
N LYS A 51 3.26 31.39 6.57
CA LYS A 51 2.78 32.18 5.44
C LYS A 51 3.93 32.83 4.67
N GLY A 52 3.87 32.77 3.35
CA GLY A 52 4.89 33.29 2.44
C GLY A 52 6.17 32.45 2.36
N THR A 53 6.22 31.26 2.97
CA THR A 53 7.44 30.45 3.04
C THR A 53 7.21 29.02 2.54
N CYS A 54 8.31 28.35 2.20
CA CYS A 54 8.35 26.93 1.86
C CYS A 54 9.33 26.24 2.81
N ALA A 55 9.02 25.02 3.26
CA ALA A 55 9.89 24.29 4.16
C ALA A 55 11.24 23.93 3.52
N ALA A 56 12.27 23.97 4.35
CA ALA A 56 13.62 23.53 4.03
C ALA A 56 14.22 22.72 5.19
N GLY A 57 15.18 21.86 4.89
CA GLY A 57 15.86 21.02 5.88
C GLY A 57 15.31 19.60 5.97
N PHE A 58 15.78 18.87 6.97
CA PHE A 58 15.39 17.48 7.19
C PHE A 58 13.89 17.37 7.36
N LEU A 59 13.28 16.43 6.64
CA LEU A 59 11.84 16.21 6.69
C LEU A 59 11.49 14.89 7.38
N ALA A 60 11.98 13.77 6.85
CA ALA A 60 11.63 12.45 7.37
C ALA A 60 12.65 11.38 6.93
N GLU A 61 12.66 10.29 7.69
CA GLU A 61 13.24 9.01 7.29
C GLU A 61 12.10 8.08 6.86
N VAL A 62 12.23 7.48 5.67
CA VAL A 62 11.26 6.55 5.09
C VAL A 62 11.86 5.16 5.07
N PHE A 63 11.15 4.20 5.65
CA PHE A 63 11.51 2.78 5.69
C PHE A 63 10.79 2.00 4.59
N VAL A 64 11.47 1.00 4.02
CA VAL A 64 10.93 0.14 2.96
C VAL A 64 10.69 -1.26 3.50
N TYR A 65 9.45 -1.75 3.40
CA TYR A 65 9.02 -3.06 3.90
C TYR A 65 8.48 -3.94 2.77
N GLY A 66 8.61 -5.26 2.94
CA GLY A 66 8.18 -6.22 1.94
C GLY A 66 8.94 -6.07 0.62
N GLY A 67 8.37 -6.55 -0.47
CA GLY A 67 9.01 -6.45 -1.78
C GLY A 67 10.27 -7.32 -1.91
N SER A 68 11.11 -7.00 -2.90
CA SER A 68 12.41 -7.68 -3.11
C SER A 68 13.55 -6.67 -3.26
N ALA A 69 14.45 -6.64 -2.30
CA ALA A 69 15.64 -5.80 -2.35
C ALA A 69 16.60 -6.19 -3.51
N PRO A 70 17.43 -5.26 -4.04
CA PRO A 70 17.53 -3.86 -3.65
C PRO A 70 16.34 -3.02 -4.13
N TYR A 71 16.12 -1.88 -3.49
CA TYR A 71 15.12 -0.89 -3.86
C TYR A 71 15.79 0.33 -4.49
N TYR A 72 15.21 0.83 -5.58
CA TYR A 72 15.65 2.01 -6.30
C TYR A 72 14.69 3.16 -6.04
N ILE A 73 15.22 4.31 -5.66
CA ILE A 73 14.45 5.48 -5.26
C ILE A 73 14.60 6.54 -6.34
N ASN A 74 13.46 6.95 -6.92
CA ASN A 74 13.39 7.96 -7.95
C ASN A 74 12.58 9.16 -7.47
N ASN A 75 13.17 10.34 -7.50
CA ASN A 75 12.50 11.58 -7.12
C ASN A 75 11.94 12.27 -8.37
N THR A 76 10.63 12.48 -8.43
CA THR A 76 9.99 13.17 -9.57
C THR A 76 10.01 14.68 -9.43
N PHE A 77 10.49 15.22 -8.30
CA PHE A 77 10.57 16.65 -8.03
C PHE A 77 11.95 17.04 -7.44
N PRO A 78 13.04 16.91 -8.23
CA PRO A 78 14.42 17.16 -7.77
C PRO A 78 14.70 18.62 -7.38
N ASP A 79 13.88 19.57 -7.84
CA ASP A 79 14.03 20.98 -7.47
C ASP A 79 13.71 21.25 -5.99
N GLY A 80 12.80 20.46 -5.39
CA GLY A 80 12.33 20.66 -4.02
C GLY A 80 12.68 19.55 -3.04
N ILE A 81 12.85 18.32 -3.52
CA ILE A 81 13.15 17.13 -2.71
C ILE A 81 14.61 16.73 -2.92
N VAL A 82 15.32 16.47 -1.83
CA VAL A 82 16.66 15.88 -1.82
C VAL A 82 16.61 14.56 -1.10
N LEU A 83 17.18 13.54 -1.74
CA LEU A 83 17.34 12.20 -1.18
C LEU A 83 18.80 12.00 -0.78
N ASN A 84 19.06 11.40 0.38
CA ASN A 84 20.45 11.06 0.74
C ASN A 84 21.02 9.91 -0.09
N LYS A 85 20.17 9.07 -0.68
CA LYS A 85 20.56 7.96 -1.55
C LYS A 85 19.43 7.61 -2.52
N SER A 86 19.81 7.01 -3.64
CA SER A 86 18.90 6.52 -4.68
C SER A 86 18.73 5.00 -4.66
N LYS A 87 19.36 4.30 -3.71
CA LYS A 87 19.30 2.84 -3.56
C LYS A 87 19.30 2.45 -2.09
N VAL A 88 18.52 1.43 -1.75
CA VAL A 88 18.51 0.74 -0.45
C VAL A 88 18.79 -0.73 -0.72
N ASP A 89 19.91 -1.24 -0.21
CA ASP A 89 20.40 -2.58 -0.56
C ASP A 89 19.67 -3.70 0.21
N ASP A 90 19.24 -3.42 1.45
CA ASP A 90 18.67 -4.42 2.36
C ASP A 90 17.17 -4.22 2.59
N ALA A 91 16.46 -5.33 2.80
CA ALA A 91 15.07 -5.32 3.25
C ALA A 91 14.94 -4.67 4.64
N GLY A 92 13.92 -3.83 4.84
CA GLY A 92 13.77 -3.06 6.07
C GLY A 92 14.68 -1.83 6.17
N GLY A 93 15.52 -1.57 5.16
CA GLY A 93 16.32 -0.36 5.10
C GLY A 93 15.50 0.89 4.85
N SER A 94 16.13 2.05 5.05
CA SER A 94 15.49 3.36 4.96
C SER A 94 16.20 4.30 4.00
N PHE A 95 15.62 5.46 3.70
CA PHE A 95 16.29 6.63 3.10
C PHE A 95 15.70 7.91 3.68
N THR A 96 16.42 9.02 3.60
CA THR A 96 15.99 10.31 4.18
C THR A 96 15.58 11.28 3.09
N ILE A 97 14.52 12.03 3.37
CA ILE A 97 14.00 13.12 2.56
C ILE A 97 14.34 14.44 3.24
N THR A 98 14.91 15.37 2.48
CA THR A 98 15.20 16.75 2.88
C THR A 98 14.54 17.69 1.87
N LEU A 99 14.09 18.85 2.32
CA LEU A 99 13.50 19.88 1.46
C LEU A 99 14.49 21.03 1.21
N ASN A 100 14.42 21.62 0.01
CA ASN A 100 15.28 22.73 -0.42
C ASN A 100 14.58 24.10 -0.44
N GLY A 101 13.45 24.27 0.26
CA GLY A 101 12.74 25.55 0.28
C GLY A 101 11.92 25.83 -0.98
N ARG A 102 11.55 24.81 -1.75
CA ARG A 102 10.60 24.93 -2.87
C ARG A 102 9.25 24.41 -2.45
N CYS A 103 8.22 25.21 -2.69
CA CYS A 103 6.85 24.80 -2.43
C CYS A 103 6.42 23.76 -3.46
N MET A 104 5.67 22.77 -3.00
CA MET A 104 5.18 21.66 -3.81
C MET A 104 3.95 21.04 -3.16
N ASP A 105 3.01 20.59 -3.97
CA ASP A 105 1.84 19.87 -3.49
C ASP A 105 1.23 18.98 -4.60
N PRO A 106 1.45 17.65 -4.58
CA PRO A 106 2.55 16.93 -3.93
C PRO A 106 3.76 16.76 -4.87
N GLY A 107 4.96 16.64 -4.29
CA GLY A 107 6.11 16.00 -4.95
C GLY A 107 6.11 14.50 -4.66
N LEU A 108 6.49 13.66 -5.64
CA LEU A 108 6.46 12.21 -5.48
C LEU A 108 7.87 11.61 -5.44
N VAL A 109 8.06 10.64 -4.56
CA VAL A 109 9.23 9.77 -4.54
C VAL A 109 8.77 8.34 -4.81
N VAL A 110 9.16 7.80 -5.97
CA VAL A 110 8.81 6.44 -6.38
C VAL A 110 9.90 5.48 -5.92
N VAL A 111 9.51 4.46 -5.16
CA VAL A 111 10.39 3.37 -4.74
C VAL A 111 10.04 2.14 -5.56
N LYS A 112 11.04 1.61 -6.26
CA LYS A 112 10.92 0.44 -7.13
C LYS A 112 11.74 -0.71 -6.60
N ASP A 113 11.17 -1.89 -6.48
CA ASP A 113 11.91 -3.09 -6.05
C ASP A 113 12.67 -3.76 -7.21
N LYS A 114 13.44 -4.81 -6.91
CA LYS A 114 14.18 -5.59 -7.92
C LYS A 114 13.28 -6.22 -8.99
N LEU A 115 12.00 -6.47 -8.66
CA LEU A 115 11.01 -7.06 -9.55
C LEU A 115 10.20 -5.99 -10.32
N ASN A 116 10.61 -4.72 -10.25
CA ASN A 116 9.95 -3.57 -10.86
C ASN A 116 8.53 -3.26 -10.33
N ARG A 117 8.17 -3.77 -9.15
CA ARG A 117 6.98 -3.30 -8.44
C ARG A 117 7.27 -1.91 -7.87
N THR A 118 6.25 -1.07 -7.75
CA THR A 118 6.40 0.30 -7.29
C THR A 118 5.49 0.60 -6.10
N VAL A 119 6.01 1.43 -5.21
CA VAL A 119 5.26 2.14 -4.16
C VAL A 119 5.71 3.59 -4.16
N THR A 120 4.89 4.49 -3.65
CA THR A 120 5.13 5.94 -3.76
C THR A 120 5.06 6.58 -2.38
N VAL A 121 5.98 7.52 -2.13
CA VAL A 121 5.89 8.47 -1.03
C VAL A 121 5.40 9.80 -1.60
N SER A 122 4.31 10.32 -1.04
CA SER A 122 3.81 11.66 -1.34
C SER A 122 4.40 12.67 -0.36
N VAL A 123 4.94 13.77 -0.86
CA VAL A 123 5.58 14.81 -0.05
C VAL A 123 4.95 16.17 -0.38
N SER A 124 4.33 16.81 0.61
CA SER A 124 3.68 18.12 0.43
C SER A 124 4.31 19.19 1.33
N SER A 125 4.61 20.33 0.71
CA SER A 125 5.02 21.59 1.34
C SER A 125 4.34 22.73 0.58
N PRO A 126 3.02 22.91 0.72
CA PRO A 126 2.27 23.89 -0.05
C PRO A 126 2.69 25.32 0.31
N PHE A 127 2.56 26.24 -0.64
CA PHE A 127 2.68 27.66 -0.35
C PHE A 127 1.42 28.14 0.38
N GLU A 128 1.58 28.76 1.54
CA GLU A 128 0.48 29.44 2.23
C GLU A 128 0.61 30.94 2.01
N GLU A 129 -0.40 31.59 1.41
CA GLU A 129 -0.36 33.01 1.12
C GLU A 129 -0.38 33.85 2.42
N ALA A 130 0.46 34.88 2.48
CA ALA A 130 0.43 35.87 3.54
C ALA A 130 -0.81 36.75 3.39
N THR A 131 -1.80 36.54 4.26
CA THR A 131 -2.95 37.45 4.38
C THR A 131 -2.44 38.80 4.92
N PRO A 132 -2.80 39.93 4.29
CA PRO A 132 -2.32 41.27 4.67
C PRO A 132 -2.84 41.73 6.04
#